data_AF-A0A926V5A8-F1
#
_entry.id   AF-A0A926V5A8-F1
#
_cell.length_a   1.000
_cell.length_b   1.000
_cell.length_c   1.000
_cell.angle_alpha   90.00
_cell.angle_beta   90.00
_cell.angle_gamma   90.00
#
_symmetry.space_group_name_H-M   'P 1'
#
loop_
_entity.id
_entity.type
_entity.pdbx_description
1 polymer ?
#
loop_
_entity_poly.entity_id
_entity_poly.type
_entity_poly.pdbx_seq_one_letter_code
_entity_poly.pdbx_strand_id
1 'polypeptide(L)'
;MQTLTIQQVAQQTGLSVHTLRYYERNGLLEPVNRASSGHRRYSAEDISRIEFLTRLRTTGMSIRQMQEFTQLFRERPEAIAERRAILETHEQQVQAHIQELERNLEAIRWKIQYYKGLEEQQQIDATHASSKVTTNDDLVRVDVVTKSGVVGDRYSTPLMSNVNH
;
A
#
# COMPACT_ATOMS: atom_id res chain seq x y z
N MET A 1 -26.14 29.02 12.69
CA MET A 1 -25.39 27.81 12.28
C MET A 1 -24.68 27.23 13.49
N GLN A 2 -24.66 25.90 13.65
CA GLN A 2 -23.92 25.26 14.74
C GLN A 2 -22.41 25.37 14.47
N THR A 3 -21.64 25.68 15.52
CA THR A 3 -20.17 25.76 15.46
C THR A 3 -19.55 24.80 16.45
N LEU A 4 -18.52 24.07 16.03
CA LEU A 4 -17.88 23.03 16.83
C LEU A 4 -16.68 23.55 17.62
N THR A 5 -16.40 22.92 18.75
CA THR A 5 -15.14 23.10 19.48
C THR A 5 -13.99 22.35 18.81
N ILE A 6 -12.74 22.70 19.13
CA ILE A 6 -11.56 21.99 18.60
C ILE A 6 -11.56 20.49 18.94
N GLN A 7 -12.16 20.09 20.07
CA GLN A 7 -12.27 18.68 20.46
C GLN A 7 -13.28 17.93 19.57
N GLN A 8 -14.41 18.56 19.27
CA GLN A 8 -15.41 17.98 18.35
C GLN A 8 -14.87 17.88 16.93
N VAL A 9 -14.13 18.89 16.46
CA VAL A 9 -13.46 18.85 15.15
C VAL A 9 -12.40 17.75 15.11
N ALA A 10 -11.58 17.60 16.17
CA ALA A 10 -10.61 16.52 16.28
C ALA A 10 -11.28 15.14 16.17
N GLN A 11 -12.40 14.95 16.86
CA GLN A 11 -13.18 13.70 16.80
C GLN A 11 -13.75 13.45 15.40
N GLN A 12 -14.29 14.48 14.74
CA GLN A 12 -14.91 14.34 13.42
C GLN A 12 -13.88 14.10 12.31
N THR A 13 -12.75 14.79 12.36
CA THR A 13 -11.72 14.75 11.30
C THR A 13 -10.67 13.66 11.51
N GLY A 14 -10.64 13.03 12.69
CA GLY A 14 -9.58 12.10 13.10
C GLY A 14 -8.23 12.76 13.39
N LEU A 15 -8.15 14.09 13.28
CA LEU A 15 -6.93 14.83 13.60
C LEU A 15 -6.75 15.00 15.11
N SER A 16 -5.51 15.01 15.56
CA SER A 16 -5.23 15.43 16.94
C SER A 16 -5.51 16.93 17.12
N VAL A 17 -5.90 17.33 18.32
CA VAL A 17 -5.99 18.75 18.70
C VAL A 17 -4.66 19.48 18.46
N HIS A 18 -3.53 18.80 18.64
CA HIS A 18 -2.22 19.34 18.35
C HIS A 18 -2.04 19.64 16.86
N THR A 19 -2.49 18.74 15.97
CA THR A 19 -2.44 18.92 14.51
C THR A 19 -3.32 20.09 14.07
N LEU A 20 -4.53 20.22 14.62
CA LEU A 20 -5.40 21.37 14.35
C LEU A 20 -4.74 22.70 14.74
N ARG A 21 -4.16 22.77 15.95
CA ARG A 21 -3.40 23.96 16.40
C ARG A 21 -2.16 24.21 15.53
N TYR A 22 -1.52 23.15 15.06
CA TYR A 22 -0.40 23.26 14.15
C TYR A 22 -0.85 23.87 12.81
N TYR A 23 -1.97 23.45 12.24
CA TYR A 23 -2.51 24.04 11.00
C TYR A 23 -2.83 25.53 11.17
N GLU A 24 -3.44 25.93 12.28
CA GLU A 24 -3.69 27.35 12.60
C GLU A 24 -2.39 28.16 12.68
N ARG A 25 -1.39 27.67 13.42
CA ARG A 25 -0.11 28.38 13.58
C ARG A 25 0.67 28.55 12.28
N ASN A 26 0.49 27.61 11.35
CA ASN A 26 1.12 27.67 10.03
C ASN A 26 0.25 28.41 9.00
N GLY A 27 -0.84 29.07 9.39
CA GLY A 27 -1.64 29.91 8.51
C GLY A 27 -2.54 29.16 7.52
N LEU A 28 -2.65 27.84 7.67
CA LEU A 28 -3.49 26.98 6.81
C LEU A 28 -4.99 27.15 7.08
N LEU A 29 -5.33 27.64 8.26
CA LEU A 29 -6.70 27.96 8.66
C LEU A 29 -6.79 29.45 8.96
N GLU A 30 -7.89 30.09 8.54
CA GLU A 30 -8.22 31.45 8.96
C GLU A 30 -8.28 31.54 10.50
N PRO A 31 -8.12 32.74 11.09
CA PRO A 31 -8.38 32.95 12.50
C PRO A 31 -9.82 32.49 12.85
N VAL A 32 -9.92 31.34 13.49
CA VAL A 32 -11.20 30.75 13.88
C VAL A 32 -11.92 31.68 14.84
N ASN A 33 -13.20 31.94 14.56
CA ASN A 33 -14.06 32.74 15.42
C ASN A 33 -14.01 32.22 16.87
N ARG A 34 -13.96 33.15 17.82
CA ARG A 34 -14.00 32.81 19.25
C ARG A 34 -15.39 33.07 19.79
N ALA A 35 -15.90 32.14 20.59
CA ALA A 35 -17.09 32.39 21.38
C ALA A 35 -16.82 33.47 22.44
N SER A 36 -17.87 34.02 23.04
CA SER A 36 -17.78 34.95 24.18
C SER A 36 -16.98 34.39 25.37
N SER A 37 -16.90 33.05 25.50
CA SER A 37 -16.06 32.35 26.47
C SER A 37 -14.57 32.27 26.10
N GLY A 38 -14.15 32.83 24.97
CA GLY A 38 -12.77 32.83 24.49
C GLY A 38 -12.32 31.54 23.77
N HIS A 39 -13.16 30.50 23.75
CA HIS A 39 -12.90 29.24 23.07
C HIS A 39 -13.13 29.32 21.55
N ARG A 40 -12.29 28.63 20.77
CA ARG A 40 -12.40 28.54 19.30
C ARG A 40 -13.68 27.81 18.87
N ARG A 41 -14.29 28.31 17.80
CA ARG A 41 -15.53 27.80 17.20
C ARG A 41 -15.40 27.68 15.68
N TYR A 42 -15.42 26.45 15.21
CA TYR A 42 -15.27 26.10 13.79
C TYR A 42 -16.64 25.99 13.15
N SER A 43 -16.82 26.65 12.01
CA SER A 43 -18.00 26.52 11.16
C SER A 43 -17.95 25.22 10.35
N ALA A 44 -19.06 24.89 9.68
CA ALA A 44 -19.08 23.79 8.72
C ALA A 44 -18.07 23.98 7.57
N GLU A 45 -17.90 25.23 7.10
CA GLU A 45 -16.94 25.56 6.04
C GLU A 45 -15.49 25.34 6.51
N ASP A 46 -15.17 25.70 7.76
CA ASP A 46 -13.86 25.44 8.34
C ASP A 46 -13.57 23.95 8.39
N ILE A 47 -14.56 23.13 8.75
CA ILE A 47 -14.42 21.67 8.81
C ILE A 47 -14.16 21.10 7.42
N SER A 48 -14.94 21.49 6.41
CA SER A 48 -14.71 21.04 5.02
C SER A 48 -13.32 21.44 4.51
N ARG A 49 -12.85 22.64 4.87
CA ARG A 49 -11.48 23.10 4.54
C ARG A 49 -10.42 22.26 5.25
N ILE A 50 -10.60 21.96 6.53
CA ILE A 50 -9.69 21.10 7.31
C ILE A 50 -9.62 19.69 6.70
N GLU A 51 -10.77 19.11 6.34
CA GLU A 51 -10.84 17.78 5.72
C GLU A 51 -10.10 17.75 4.39
N PHE A 52 -10.27 18.79 3.57
CA PHE A 52 -9.56 18.89 2.29
C PHE A 52 -8.04 19.03 2.47
N LEU A 53 -7.58 19.94 3.34
CA LEU A 53 -6.16 20.09 3.66
C LEU A 53 -5.56 18.81 4.24
N THR A 54 -6.34 18.07 5.01
CA THR A 54 -5.92 16.75 5.51
C THR A 54 -5.68 15.78 4.37
N ARG A 55 -6.58 15.71 3.39
CA ARG A 55 -6.40 14.86 2.20
C ARG A 55 -5.11 15.22 1.47
N LEU A 56 -4.90 16.51 1.14
CA LEU A 56 -3.67 16.99 0.48
C LEU A 56 -2.41 16.59 1.26
N ARG A 57 -2.43 16.75 2.59
CA ARG A 57 -1.28 16.36 3.43
C ARG A 57 -1.03 14.86 3.42
N THR A 58 -2.08 14.05 3.50
CA THR A 58 -1.99 12.57 3.51
C THR A 58 -1.52 12.01 2.17
N THR A 59 -1.81 12.71 1.07
CA THR A 59 -1.37 12.36 -0.28
C THR A 59 -0.01 12.96 -0.64
N GLY A 60 0.71 13.53 0.33
CA GLY A 60 2.11 13.93 0.18
C GLY A 60 2.34 15.40 -0.17
N MET A 61 1.30 16.24 -0.22
CA MET A 61 1.50 17.69 -0.39
C MET A 61 2.23 18.26 0.83
N SER A 62 3.29 19.03 0.58
CA SER A 62 4.07 19.66 1.65
C SER A 62 3.27 20.78 2.34
N ILE A 63 3.62 21.07 3.60
CA ILE A 63 3.03 22.20 4.35
C ILE A 63 3.20 23.51 3.57
N ARG A 64 4.36 23.71 2.94
CA ARG A 64 4.66 24.91 2.14
C ARG A 64 3.72 25.06 0.95
N GLN A 65 3.46 23.99 0.20
CA GLN A 65 2.51 24.02 -0.93
C GLN A 65 1.08 24.24 -0.46
N MET A 66 0.68 23.64 0.66
CA MET A 66 -0.64 23.92 1.23
C MET A 66 -0.77 25.38 1.68
N GLN A 67 0.29 25.98 2.22
CA GLN A 67 0.32 27.41 2.56
C GLN A 67 0.10 28.27 1.32
N GLU A 68 0.84 28.01 0.25
CA GLU A 68 0.69 28.70 -1.05
C GLU A 68 -0.75 28.59 -1.57
N PHE A 69 -1.33 27.38 -1.56
CA PHE A 69 -2.71 27.14 -1.95
C PHE A 69 -3.71 27.94 -1.09
N THR A 70 -3.54 27.93 0.24
CA THR A 70 -4.42 28.68 1.16
C THR A 70 -4.25 30.19 1.05
N GLN A 71 -3.03 30.67 0.73
CA GLN A 71 -2.75 32.08 0.53
C GLN A 71 -3.43 32.60 -0.73
N LEU A 72 -3.33 31.88 -1.85
CA LEU A 72 -4.07 32.22 -3.07
C LEU A 72 -5.58 32.28 -2.84
N PHE A 73 -6.11 31.35 -2.05
CA PHE A 73 -7.53 31.36 -1.69
C PHE A 73 -7.94 32.61 -0.92
N ARG A 74 -7.09 33.07 0.01
CA ARG A 74 -7.36 34.22 0.90
C ARG A 74 -7.15 35.56 0.21
N GLU A 75 -6.01 35.74 -0.44
CA GLU A 75 -5.54 37.04 -0.94
C GLU A 75 -6.03 37.35 -2.36
N ARG A 76 -6.27 36.31 -3.16
CA ARG A 76 -6.66 36.44 -4.57
C ARG A 76 -7.81 35.49 -4.92
N PRO A 77 -9.04 35.76 -4.44
CA PRO A 77 -10.19 34.89 -4.69
C PRO A 77 -10.49 34.65 -6.19
N GLU A 78 -10.03 35.53 -7.07
CA GLU A 78 -10.09 35.42 -8.53
C GLU A 78 -9.04 34.49 -9.14
N ALA A 79 -7.97 34.13 -8.40
CA ALA A 79 -6.91 33.22 -8.83
C ALA A 79 -7.36 31.74 -8.82
N ILE A 80 -8.54 31.47 -9.39
CA ILE A 80 -9.11 30.13 -9.54
C ILE A 80 -8.20 29.27 -10.42
N ALA A 81 -7.67 29.82 -11.51
CA ALA A 81 -6.80 29.09 -12.44
C ALA A 81 -5.48 28.66 -11.78
N GLU A 82 -4.87 29.52 -10.97
CA GLU A 82 -3.62 29.22 -10.24
C GLU A 82 -3.85 28.14 -9.17
N ARG A 83 -4.95 28.25 -8.40
CA ARG A 83 -5.35 27.21 -7.44
C ARG A 83 -5.62 25.88 -8.13
N ARG A 84 -6.30 25.89 -9.28
CA ARG A 84 -6.54 24.68 -10.07
C ARG A 84 -5.23 24.04 -10.53
N ALA A 85 -4.29 24.84 -11.03
CA ALA A 85 -2.99 24.34 -11.50
C ALA A 85 -2.18 23.65 -10.38
N ILE A 86 -2.23 24.17 -9.15
CA ILE A 86 -1.62 23.50 -7.98
C ILE A 86 -2.26 22.13 -7.74
N LEU A 87 -3.59 22.04 -7.81
CA LEU A 87 -4.31 20.79 -7.60
C LEU A 87 -4.08 19.79 -8.74
N GLU A 88 -4.07 20.21 -9.99
CA GLU A 88 -3.76 19.37 -11.17
C GLU A 88 -2.32 18.83 -11.09
N THR A 89 -1.36 19.66 -10.66
CA THR A 89 0.02 19.22 -10.44
C THR A 89 0.09 18.16 -9.34
N HIS A 90 -0.64 18.36 -8.24
CA HIS A 90 -0.66 17.39 -7.15
C HIS A 90 -1.39 16.10 -7.54
N GLU A 91 -2.49 16.18 -8.30
CA GLU A 91 -3.21 15.04 -8.84
C GLU A 91 -2.28 14.13 -9.65
N GLN A 92 -1.45 14.71 -10.52
CA GLN A 92 -0.45 13.96 -11.28
C GLN A 92 0.57 13.24 -10.37
N GLN A 93 1.02 13.90 -9.30
CA GLN A 93 1.93 13.31 -8.32
C GLN A 93 1.27 12.13 -7.57
N VAL A 94 0.02 12.30 -7.16
CA VAL A 94 -0.76 11.24 -6.49
C VAL A 94 -0.97 10.06 -7.42
N GLN A 95 -1.32 10.31 -8.68
CA GLN A 95 -1.51 9.25 -9.68
C GLN A 95 -0.22 8.47 -9.93
N ALA A 96 0.93 9.15 -10.02
CA ALA A 96 2.23 8.49 -10.16
C ALA A 96 2.56 7.63 -8.93
N HIS A 97 2.26 8.12 -7.73
CA HIS A 97 2.48 7.37 -6.49
C HIS A 97 1.57 6.14 -6.38
N ILE A 98 0.30 6.24 -6.79
CA ILE A 98 -0.62 5.09 -6.86
C ILE A 98 -0.04 4.00 -7.76
N GLN A 99 0.41 4.36 -8.97
CA GLN A 99 1.00 3.40 -9.90
C GLN A 99 2.27 2.74 -9.35
N GLU A 100 3.08 3.48 -8.59
CA GLU A 100 4.23 2.93 -7.89
C GLU A 100 3.83 1.92 -6.81
N LEU A 101 2.85 2.27 -5.98
CA LEU A 101 2.32 1.38 -4.95
C LEU A 101 1.71 0.11 -5.55
N GLU A 102 1.02 0.20 -6.68
CA GLU A 102 0.47 -0.95 -7.40
C GLU A 102 1.58 -1.89 -7.89
N ARG A 103 2.63 -1.37 -8.52
CA ARG A 103 3.80 -2.18 -8.93
C ARG A 103 4.48 -2.85 -7.74
N ASN A 104 4.65 -2.13 -6.64
CA ASN A 104 5.24 -2.68 -5.42
C ASN A 104 4.36 -3.79 -4.83
N LEU A 105 3.05 -3.60 -4.83
CA LEU A 105 2.09 -4.60 -4.34
C LEU A 105 2.12 -5.88 -5.19
N GLU A 106 2.27 -5.77 -6.51
CA GLU A 106 2.44 -6.92 -7.41
C GLU A 106 3.70 -7.72 -7.07
N ALA A 107 4.84 -7.06 -6.86
CA ALA A 107 6.08 -7.72 -6.47
C ALA A 107 5.95 -8.46 -5.13
N ILE A 108 5.29 -7.84 -4.14
CA ILE A 108 5.01 -8.46 -2.85
C ILE A 108 4.11 -9.69 -3.03
N ARG A 109 3.04 -9.58 -3.82
CA ARG A 109 2.12 -10.70 -4.10
C ARG A 109 2.82 -11.86 -4.77
N TRP A 110 3.67 -11.58 -5.77
CA TRP A 110 4.47 -12.62 -6.42
C TRP A 110 5.35 -13.35 -5.40
N LYS A 111 6.01 -12.62 -4.49
CA LYS A 111 6.88 -13.23 -3.47
C LYS A 111 6.10 -14.10 -2.49
N ILE A 112 4.91 -13.68 -2.10
CA ILE A 112 4.00 -14.47 -1.26
C ILE A 112 3.63 -15.79 -1.96
N GLN A 113 3.26 -15.74 -3.25
CA GLN A 113 2.89 -16.96 -3.99
C GLN A 113 4.08 -17.90 -4.16
N TYR A 114 5.26 -17.35 -4.43
CA TYR A 114 6.49 -18.13 -4.49
C TYR A 114 6.73 -18.91 -3.19
N TYR A 115 6.57 -18.27 -2.03
CA TYR A 115 6.75 -18.96 -0.74
C TYR A 115 5.68 -20.00 -0.45
N LYS A 116 4.42 -19.75 -0.80
CA LYS A 116 3.35 -20.76 -0.69
C LYS A 116 3.68 -22.03 -1.48
N GLY A 117 4.18 -21.88 -2.71
CA GLY A 117 4.60 -23.04 -3.51
C GLY A 117 5.76 -23.81 -2.88
N LEU A 118 6.71 -23.13 -2.23
CA LEU A 118 7.79 -23.81 -1.50
C LEU A 118 7.28 -24.56 -0.26
N GLU A 119 6.34 -23.99 0.49
CA GLU A 119 5.71 -24.65 1.65
C GLU A 119 4.97 -25.91 1.22
N GLU A 120 4.21 -25.85 0.13
CA GLU A 120 3.49 -27.00 -0.44
C GLU A 120 4.47 -28.11 -0.85
N GLN A 121 5.58 -27.76 -1.52
CA GLN A 121 6.59 -28.73 -1.92
C GLN A 121 7.26 -29.40 -0.71
N GLN A 122 7.61 -28.63 0.33
CA GLN A 122 8.17 -29.19 1.56
C GLN A 122 7.21 -30.17 2.25
N GLN A 123 5.91 -29.87 2.25
CA GLN A 123 4.89 -30.73 2.82
C GLN A 123 4.75 -32.04 2.02
N ILE A 124 4.81 -31.98 0.69
CA ILE A 124 4.80 -33.16 -0.18
C ILE A 124 6.04 -34.03 0.07
N ASP A 125 7.22 -33.43 0.10
CA ASP A 125 8.48 -34.12 0.32
C ASP A 125 8.53 -34.80 1.70
N ALA A 126 8.04 -34.12 2.75
CA ALA A 126 7.92 -34.69 4.09
C ALA A 126 6.93 -35.86 4.15
N THR A 127 5.80 -35.76 3.42
CA THR A 127 4.79 -36.83 3.35
C THR A 127 5.33 -38.06 2.60
N HIS A 128 6.05 -37.85 1.49
CA HIS A 128 6.68 -38.94 0.72
C HIS A 128 7.85 -39.61 1.45
N ALA A 129 8.60 -38.87 2.27
CA ALA A 129 9.64 -39.45 3.12
C ALA A 129 9.06 -40.35 4.23
N SER A 130 7.89 -40.01 4.78
CA SER A 130 7.24 -40.79 5.83
C SER A 130 6.63 -42.11 5.31
N SER A 131 6.10 -42.13 4.08
CA SER A 131 5.51 -43.35 3.48
C SER A 131 6.53 -44.42 3.02
N LYS A 132 7.81 -44.08 2.83
CA LYS A 132 8.84 -45.06 2.41
C LYS A 132 9.36 -45.96 3.55
N VAL A 133 9.01 -45.68 4.80
CA VAL A 133 9.51 -46.40 5.98
C VAL A 133 8.70 -47.68 6.30
N THR A 134 7.52 -47.88 5.69
CA THR A 134 6.60 -48.98 6.08
C THR A 134 6.63 -50.22 5.17
N THR A 135 7.46 -50.27 4.12
CA THR A 135 7.53 -51.44 3.23
C THR A 135 8.86 -52.16 3.35
N ASN A 136 9.16 -52.72 4.52
CA ASN A 136 10.12 -53.83 4.61
C ASN A 136 10.00 -54.57 5.96
N ASP A 137 8.97 -55.38 6.10
CA ASP A 137 9.03 -56.56 6.96
C ASP A 137 7.95 -57.56 6.50
N ASP A 138 8.28 -58.36 5.49
CA ASP A 138 7.91 -59.78 5.47
C ASP A 138 8.56 -60.49 4.28
N LEU A 139 9.54 -61.34 4.63
CA LEU A 139 10.24 -62.27 3.77
C LEU A 139 9.29 -63.36 3.27
N VAL A 140 9.13 -63.50 1.96
CA VAL A 140 8.86 -64.81 1.35
C VAL A 140 9.81 -65.02 0.18
N ARG A 141 10.78 -65.91 0.40
CA ARG A 141 11.61 -66.53 -0.64
C ARG A 141 10.71 -67.28 -1.63
N VAL A 142 10.88 -67.00 -2.91
CA VAL A 142 10.66 -68.01 -3.97
C VAL A 142 11.76 -67.87 -5.00
N ASP A 143 12.62 -68.88 -5.08
CA ASP A 143 13.62 -69.02 -6.13
C ASP A 143 12.90 -69.34 -7.46
N VAL A 144 13.17 -68.58 -8.52
CA VAL A 144 12.90 -69.01 -9.90
C VAL A 144 14.07 -68.60 -10.81
N VAL A 145 14.69 -69.64 -11.37
CA VAL A 145 15.77 -69.61 -12.36
C VAL A 145 15.19 -69.38 -13.76
N THR A 146 15.76 -68.50 -14.60
CA THR A 146 16.30 -68.79 -15.96
C THR A 146 16.49 -67.54 -16.86
N LYS A 147 17.72 -67.47 -17.42
CA LYS A 147 18.19 -67.15 -18.79
C LYS A 147 17.66 -65.96 -19.63
N SER A 148 18.66 -65.22 -20.13
CA SER A 148 18.81 -64.57 -21.45
C SER A 148 17.98 -63.32 -21.78
N GLY A 149 18.67 -62.27 -22.22
CA GLY A 149 18.09 -61.23 -23.08
C GLY A 149 18.76 -59.86 -22.94
N VAL A 150 19.31 -59.35 -24.03
CA VAL A 150 20.12 -58.13 -24.18
C VAL A 150 19.24 -56.88 -24.37
N VAL A 151 19.87 -55.69 -24.29
CA VAL A 151 19.50 -54.37 -24.88
C VAL A 151 18.65 -53.49 -23.94
N GLY A 152 18.94 -52.21 -23.71
CA GLY A 152 19.95 -51.32 -24.24
C GLY A 152 19.73 -49.92 -23.65
N ASP A 153 20.85 -49.23 -23.48
CA ASP A 153 20.97 -47.86 -22.99
C ASP A 153 20.24 -46.86 -23.91
N ARG A 154 19.59 -45.83 -23.33
CA ARG A 154 19.21 -44.54 -23.97
C ARG A 154 18.30 -43.75 -23.04
N TYR A 155 18.77 -42.59 -22.56
CA TYR A 155 18.19 -41.28 -22.90
C TYR A 155 19.22 -40.19 -22.65
N SER A 156 19.67 -39.63 -23.77
CA SER A 156 20.51 -38.44 -23.90
C SER A 156 19.64 -37.19 -23.70
N THR A 157 20.07 -36.26 -22.85
CA THR A 157 19.48 -34.91 -22.74
C THR A 157 19.79 -34.09 -24.00
N PRO A 158 18.81 -33.41 -24.62
CA PRO A 158 19.11 -32.39 -25.63
C PRO A 158 19.47 -31.07 -24.94
N LEU A 159 20.73 -30.65 -25.11
CA LEU A 159 21.11 -29.24 -25.09
C LEU A 159 20.40 -28.54 -26.25
N MET A 160 19.54 -27.57 -25.95
CA MET A 160 19.25 -26.49 -26.88
C MET A 160 19.66 -25.16 -26.26
N SER A 161 20.88 -24.79 -26.62
CA SER A 161 21.36 -23.43 -26.83
C SER A 161 20.40 -22.62 -27.69
N ASN A 162 20.15 -21.35 -27.32
CA ASN A 162 20.47 -20.15 -28.11
C ASN A 162 19.56 -18.97 -27.68
N VAL A 163 20.13 -17.85 -27.19
CA VAL A 163 20.58 -16.69 -27.99
C VAL A 163 19.32 -15.96 -28.52
N ASN A 164 19.06 -14.70 -28.22
CA ASN A 164 19.83 -13.55 -28.69
C ASN A 164 19.21 -12.20 -28.23
N HIS A 165 20.02 -11.15 -28.39
CA HIS A 165 19.74 -9.70 -28.41
C HIS A 165 19.82 -8.95 -27.08
#